data_AF-E4XU99-F1
#
_entry.id   AF-E4XU99-F1
#
_cell.length_a   1.000
_cell.length_b   1.000
_cell.length_c   1.000
_cell.angle_alpha   90.00
_cell.angle_beta   90.00
_cell.angle_gamma   90.00
#
_symmetry.space_group_name_H-M   'P 1'
#
loop_
_entity.id
_entity.type
_entity.pdbx_description
1 polymer ?
#
loop_
_entity_poly.entity_id
_entity_poly.type
_entity_poly.pdbx_seq_one_letter_code
_entity_poly.pdbx_strand_id
1 'polypeptide(L)'
;MKMEYARDLICPLCERRPSPPRLVLPPSKFIQNAIDVSMLVCKVEGCNEIFPFKDKENHRKRCPSEKCIHCEETYFASNKTKHLKECLPFLNNERRRLMIACDNLVAGLRDYNEYAEVTENISDLVL
;
A
#
# COMPACT_ATOMS: atom_id res chain seq x y z
N MET A 1 27.02 3.48 5.26
CA MET A 1 25.78 3.80 4.55
C MET A 1 25.73 5.30 4.31
N LYS A 2 25.81 5.75 3.05
CA LYS A 2 25.55 7.15 2.71
C LYS A 2 24.03 7.32 2.66
N MET A 3 23.45 8.07 3.59
CA MET A 3 22.05 8.48 3.49
C MET A 3 21.94 9.46 2.33
N GLU A 4 21.26 9.07 1.26
CA GLU A 4 20.84 9.98 0.21
C GLU A 4 19.79 10.91 0.79
N TYR A 5 20.20 12.11 1.18
CA TYR A 5 19.28 13.13 1.69
C TYR A 5 18.47 13.71 0.53
N ALA A 6 17.14 13.77 0.71
CA ALA A 6 16.23 14.48 -0.17
C ALA A 6 16.71 15.93 -0.34
N ARG A 7 17.21 16.26 -1.54
CA ARG A 7 17.90 17.54 -1.82
C ARG A 7 16.96 18.76 -1.81
N ASP A 8 15.65 18.55 -1.67
CA ASP A 8 14.62 19.57 -1.84
C ASP A 8 13.55 19.56 -0.72
N LEU A 9 13.97 19.47 0.54
CA LEU A 9 13.03 19.69 1.65
C LEU A 9 12.70 21.19 1.74
N ILE A 10 11.51 21.60 1.33
CA ILE A 10 10.94 22.93 1.57
C ILE A 10 9.91 22.78 2.69
N CYS A 11 9.98 23.63 3.72
CA CYS A 11 8.97 23.63 4.76
C CYS A 11 7.60 24.00 4.16
N PRO A 12 6.56 23.16 4.26
CA PRO A 12 5.25 23.46 3.67
C PRO A 12 4.50 24.60 4.37
N LEU A 13 4.95 25.02 5.56
CA LEU A 13 4.30 26.07 6.34
C LEU A 13 4.87 27.47 6.09
N CYS A 14 6.18 27.56 5.87
CA CYS A 14 6.86 28.84 5.70
C CYS A 14 7.64 28.96 4.40
N GLU A 15 7.59 27.92 3.55
CA GLU A 15 8.21 27.83 2.23
C GLU A 15 9.73 28.06 2.23
N ARG A 16 10.37 28.04 3.41
CA ARG A 16 11.81 28.20 3.56
C ARG A 16 12.51 26.86 3.45
N ARG A 17 13.65 26.84 2.75
CA ARG A 17 14.62 25.74 2.81
C ARG A 17 15.26 25.72 4.20
N PRO A 18 15.31 24.57 4.89
CA PRO A 18 16.09 24.41 6.11
C PRO A 18 17.55 24.72 5.82
N SER A 19 18.16 25.62 6.59
CA SER A 19 19.58 25.92 6.48
C SER A 19 20.41 24.72 6.97
N PRO A 20 21.33 24.15 6.18
CA PRO A 20 22.25 23.12 6.67
C PRO A 20 23.05 23.68 7.87
N PRO A 21 23.21 22.95 9.00
CA PRO A 21 22.95 21.53 9.23
C PRO A 21 21.61 21.24 9.93
N ARG A 22 20.63 22.17 9.90
CA ARG A 22 19.33 22.06 10.58
C ARG A 22 18.35 21.14 9.82
N LEU A 23 18.86 20.02 9.31
CA LEU A 23 18.07 18.93 8.77
C LEU A 23 17.38 18.26 9.96
N VAL A 24 16.13 18.68 10.23
CA VAL A 24 15.22 18.10 11.22
C VAL A 24 15.89 17.87 12.57
N LEU A 25 15.99 18.93 13.38
CA LEU A 25 16.38 18.76 14.77
C LEU A 25 15.41 17.78 15.43
N PRO A 26 15.91 16.77 16.17
CA PRO A 26 15.02 15.92 16.95
C PRO A 26 14.19 16.80 17.89
N PRO A 27 12.95 16.39 18.22
CA PRO A 27 12.16 17.09 19.22
C PRO A 27 12.96 17.26 20.51
N SER A 28 12.74 18.37 21.21
CA SER A 28 13.33 18.55 22.54
C SER A 28 12.90 17.42 23.46
N LYS A 29 13.69 17.11 24.50
CA LYS A 29 13.30 16.08 25.49
C LYS A 29 11.92 16.32 26.08
N PHE A 30 11.53 17.58 26.26
CA PHE A 30 10.19 17.95 26.73
C PHE A 30 9.11 17.53 25.73
N ILE A 31 9.28 17.83 24.44
CA ILE A 31 8.34 17.44 23.38
C ILE A 31 8.31 15.92 23.23
N GLN A 32 9.47 15.26 23.25
CA GLN A 32 9.54 13.79 23.16
C GLN A 32 8.79 13.13 24.32
N ASN A 33 8.99 13.60 25.55
CA ASN A 33 8.25 13.08 26.70
C ASN A 33 6.74 13.28 26.57
N ALA A 34 6.29 14.44 26.05
CA ALA A 34 4.88 14.70 25.81
C ALA A 34 4.29 13.76 24.74
N ILE A 35 5.05 13.48 23.67
CA ILE A 35 4.68 12.49 22.65
C ILE A 35 4.59 11.11 23.29
N ASP A 36 5.60 10.69 24.05
CA ASP A 36 5.71 9.34 24.61
C ASP A 36 4.57 8.98 25.56
N VAL A 37 4.02 9.96 26.30
CA VAL A 37 2.88 9.77 27.21
C VAL A 37 1.52 9.99 26.54
N SER A 38 1.49 10.45 25.28
CA SER A 38 0.24 10.64 24.55
C SER A 38 -0.45 9.29 24.35
N MET A 39 -1.71 9.19 24.74
CA MET A 39 -2.48 7.95 24.65
C MET A 39 -2.97 7.73 23.22
N LEU A 40 -2.73 6.53 22.71
CA LEU A 40 -3.20 6.06 21.42
C LEU A 40 -4.33 5.05 21.63
N VAL A 41 -5.30 5.08 20.72
CA VAL A 41 -6.34 4.05 20.59
C VAL A 41 -5.97 3.16 19.41
N CYS A 42 -6.03 1.84 19.59
CA CYS A 42 -5.82 0.93 18.47
C CYS A 42 -6.88 1.15 17.38
N LYS A 43 -6.44 1.23 16.12
CA LYS A 43 -7.35 1.37 14.97
C LYS A 43 -7.88 0.04 14.43
N VAL A 44 -7.35 -1.09 14.91
CA VAL A 44 -7.81 -2.42 14.48
C VAL A 44 -9.21 -2.66 15.03
N GLU A 45 -10.18 -2.89 14.14
CA GLU A 45 -11.57 -3.14 14.52
C GLU A 45 -11.67 -4.38 15.42
N GLY A 46 -12.12 -4.19 16.67
CA GLY A 46 -12.19 -5.23 17.70
C GLY A 46 -11.07 -5.15 18.76
N CYS A 47 -10.06 -4.30 18.56
CA CYS A 47 -9.08 -4.00 19.60
C CYS A 47 -9.48 -2.74 20.38
N ASN A 48 -9.77 -2.89 21.67
CA ASN A 48 -10.16 -1.78 22.56
C ASN A 48 -9.01 -1.29 23.45
N GLU A 49 -7.76 -1.66 23.14
CA GLU A 49 -6.63 -1.23 23.94
C GLU A 49 -6.31 0.25 23.72
N ILE A 50 -6.07 0.94 24.84
CA ILE A 50 -5.56 2.31 24.91
C ILE A 50 -4.20 2.25 25.57
N PHE A 51 -3.16 2.74 24.89
CA PHE A 51 -1.77 2.61 25.33
C PHE A 51 -0.98 3.87 24.99
N PRO A 52 0.08 4.20 25.75
CA PRO A 52 0.90 5.37 25.48
C PRO A 52 1.72 5.19 24.19
N PHE A 53 2.05 6.30 23.51
CA PHE A 53 2.76 6.28 22.23
C PHE A 53 4.06 5.48 22.27
N LYS A 54 4.81 5.57 23.38
CA LYS A 54 6.06 4.80 23.58
C LYS A 54 5.87 3.28 23.43
N ASP A 55 4.67 2.77 23.69
CA ASP A 55 4.34 1.35 23.65
C ASP A 55 3.72 0.92 22.32
N LYS A 56 3.64 1.82 21.32
CA LYS A 56 3.03 1.54 20.01
C LYS A 56 3.62 0.31 19.32
N GLU A 57 4.94 0.19 19.27
CA GLU A 57 5.59 -0.96 18.62
C GLU A 57 5.42 -2.25 19.44
N ASN A 58 5.31 -2.16 20.76
CA ASN A 58 5.02 -3.30 21.63
C ASN A 58 3.59 -3.81 21.42
N HIS A 59 2.62 -2.89 21.38
CA HIS A 59 1.24 -3.21 21.05
C HIS A 59 1.14 -3.83 19.66
N ARG A 60 1.79 -3.24 18.64
CA ARG A 60 1.78 -3.78 17.27
C ARG A 60 2.21 -5.25 17.18
N LYS A 61 3.17 -5.67 18.00
CA LYS A 61 3.65 -7.06 18.05
C LYS A 61 2.73 -8.02 18.80
N ARG A 62 1.90 -7.51 19.72
CA ARG A 62 1.06 -8.31 20.63
C ARG A 62 -0.43 -8.23 20.29
N CYS A 63 -0.85 -7.23 19.53
CA CYS A 63 -2.22 -7.09 19.06
C CYS A 63 -2.59 -8.35 18.28
N PRO A 64 -3.67 -9.06 18.64
CA PRO A 64 -4.08 -10.30 17.98
C PRO A 64 -4.78 -10.00 16.63
N SER A 65 -4.17 -9.12 15.85
CA SER A 65 -4.64 -8.66 14.56
C SER A 65 -3.94 -9.41 13.43
N GLU A 66 -4.68 -9.81 12.40
CA GLU A 66 -4.18 -10.43 11.18
C GLU A 66 -4.24 -9.42 10.02
N LYS A 67 -3.29 -9.51 9.07
CA LYS A 67 -3.37 -8.76 7.80
C LYS A 67 -4.04 -9.65 6.76
N CYS A 68 -5.08 -9.15 6.10
CA CYS A 68 -5.70 -9.85 4.99
C CYS A 68 -4.76 -9.89 3.79
N ILE A 69 -4.59 -11.06 3.17
CA ILE A 69 -3.76 -11.21 1.96
C ILE A 69 -4.43 -10.65 0.70
N HIS A 70 -5.72 -10.34 0.76
CA HIS A 70 -6.52 -9.94 -0.40
C HIS A 70 -6.73 -8.44 -0.48
N CYS A 71 -7.25 -7.81 0.58
CA CYS A 71 -7.44 -6.36 0.63
C CYS A 71 -6.35 -5.63 1.42
N GLU A 72 -5.37 -6.35 1.97
CA GLU A 72 -4.29 -5.80 2.79
C GLU A 72 -4.70 -5.08 4.09
N GLU A 73 -5.99 -5.07 4.41
CA GLU A 73 -6.49 -4.50 5.66
C GLU A 73 -6.12 -5.36 6.86
N THR A 74 -5.91 -4.70 8.00
CA THR A 74 -5.61 -5.37 9.26
C THR A 74 -6.89 -5.50 10.09
N TYR A 75 -7.23 -6.71 10.51
CA TYR A 75 -8.46 -7.01 11.25
C TYR A 75 -8.14 -7.84 12.49
N PHE A 76 -9.01 -7.80 13.50
CA PHE A 76 -8.83 -8.62 14.70
C PHE A 76 -9.15 -10.09 14.41
N ALA A 77 -8.33 -11.04 14.86
CA ALA A 77 -8.45 -12.46 14.49
C ALA A 77 -9.86 -13.05 14.77
N SER A 78 -10.53 -12.64 15.85
CA SER A 78 -11.91 -13.06 16.15
C SER A 78 -12.94 -12.58 15.13
N ASN A 79 -12.64 -11.50 14.38
CA ASN A 79 -13.52 -10.91 13.37
C ASN A 79 -13.26 -11.46 11.96
N LYS A 80 -12.43 -12.51 11.82
CA LYS A 80 -12.05 -13.10 10.52
C LYS A 80 -13.25 -13.43 9.63
N THR A 81 -14.29 -14.04 10.18
CA THR A 81 -15.48 -14.42 9.41
C THR A 81 -16.25 -13.19 8.91
N LYS A 82 -16.34 -12.13 9.72
CA LYS A 82 -16.97 -10.86 9.31
C LYS A 82 -16.15 -10.21 8.20
N HIS A 83 -14.84 -10.10 8.40
CA HIS A 83 -13.92 -9.55 7.42
C HIS A 83 -14.00 -10.29 6.08
N LEU A 84 -13.97 -11.63 6.08
CA LEU A 84 -14.05 -12.40 4.84
C LEU A 84 -15.35 -12.15 4.07
N LYS A 85 -16.49 -11.97 4.77
CA LYS A 85 -17.76 -11.63 4.10
C LYS A 85 -17.72 -10.25 3.43
N GLU A 86 -17.08 -9.29 4.05
CA GLU A 86 -16.91 -7.93 3.52
C GLU A 86 -15.81 -7.86 2.44
N CYS A 87 -14.83 -8.76 2.50
CA CYS A 87 -13.75 -8.91 1.52
C CYS A 87 -14.21 -9.67 0.25
N LEU A 88 -15.19 -10.56 0.34
CA LEU A 88 -15.71 -11.32 -0.81
C LEU A 88 -16.16 -10.45 -1.99
N PRO A 89 -16.90 -9.34 -1.81
CA PRO A 89 -17.19 -8.40 -2.89
C PRO A 89 -15.94 -7.85 -3.58
N PHE A 90 -14.91 -7.47 -2.80
CA PHE A 90 -13.63 -6.99 -3.33
C PHE A 90 -12.96 -8.07 -4.18
N LEU A 91 -12.88 -9.30 -3.67
CA LEU A 91 -12.33 -10.46 -4.38
C LEU A 91 -13.05 -10.76 -5.68
N ASN A 92 -14.38 -10.73 -5.67
CA ASN A 92 -15.19 -10.96 -6.86
C ASN A 92 -14.99 -9.87 -7.91
N ASN A 93 -14.78 -8.62 -7.47
CA ASN A 93 -14.48 -7.51 -8.37
C ASN A 93 -13.10 -7.68 -9.01
N GLU A 94 -12.06 -7.98 -8.22
CA GLU A 94 -10.71 -8.24 -8.75
C GLU A 94 -10.68 -9.44 -9.70
N ARG A 95 -11.39 -10.53 -9.39
CA ARG A 95 -11.55 -11.67 -10.31
C ARG A 95 -12.17 -11.23 -11.64
N ARG A 96 -13.20 -10.40 -11.60
CA ARG A 96 -13.85 -9.88 -12.82
C ARG A 96 -12.89 -9.02 -13.63
N ARG A 97 -12.10 -8.16 -12.99
CA ARG A 97 -11.11 -7.30 -13.65
C ARG A 97 -10.03 -8.12 -14.35
N LEU A 98 -9.50 -9.14 -13.68
CA LEU A 98 -8.51 -10.06 -14.27
C LEU A 98 -9.08 -10.84 -15.45
N MET A 99 -10.33 -11.31 -15.36
CA MET A 99 -10.98 -12.03 -16.46
C MET A 99 -11.10 -11.16 -17.72
N ILE A 100 -11.54 -9.90 -17.56
CA ILE A 100 -11.60 -8.92 -18.66
C ILE A 100 -10.20 -8.66 -19.24
N ALA A 101 -9.18 -8.54 -18.40
CA ALA A 101 -7.81 -8.35 -18.87
C ALA A 101 -7.31 -9.55 -19.67
N CYS A 102 -7.61 -10.77 -19.23
CA CYS A 102 -7.29 -11.99 -19.98
C CYS A 102 -8.02 -12.05 -21.33
N ASP A 103 -9.33 -11.74 -21.35
CA ASP A 103 -10.11 -11.72 -22.58
C ASP A 103 -9.54 -10.71 -23.59
N ASN A 104 -9.15 -9.52 -23.12
CA ASN A 104 -8.51 -8.50 -23.96
C ASN A 104 -7.14 -8.94 -24.49
N LEU A 105 -6.34 -9.63 -23.67
CA LEU A 105 -5.05 -10.18 -24.10
C LEU A 105 -5.23 -11.27 -25.16
N VAL A 106 -6.20 -12.17 -24.98
CA VAL A 106 -6.52 -13.22 -25.95
C VAL A 106 -7.02 -12.61 -27.27
N ALA A 107 -7.87 -11.59 -27.21
CA ALA A 107 -8.33 -10.87 -28.40
C ALA A 107 -7.16 -10.23 -29.16
N GLY A 108 -6.29 -9.49 -28.45
CA GLY A 108 -5.11 -8.88 -29.07
C GLY A 108 -4.13 -9.89 -29.68
N LEU A 109 -4.00 -11.09 -29.09
CA LEU A 109 -3.19 -12.17 -29.68
C LEU A 109 -3.83 -12.78 -30.93
N ARG A 110 -5.17 -12.86 -31.00
CA ARG A 110 -5.87 -13.31 -32.22
C ARG A 110 -5.70 -12.30 -33.36
N ASP A 111 -5.91 -11.02 -33.05
CA ASP A 111 -5.73 -9.95 -34.03
C ASP A 111 -4.28 -9.91 -34.56
N TYR A 112 -3.28 -10.17 -33.70
CA TYR A 112 -1.88 -10.27 -34.11
C TYR A 112 -1.61 -11.46 -35.03
N ASN A 113 -2.18 -12.64 -34.74
CA ASN A 113 -2.00 -13.83 -35.58
C ASN A 113 -2.69 -13.69 -36.94
N GLU A 114 -3.88 -13.09 -37.00
CA GLU A 114 -4.55 -12.78 -38.28
C GLU A 114 -3.71 -11.79 -39.11
N TYR A 115 -3.08 -10.80 -38.47
CA TYR A 115 -2.17 -9.87 -39.15
C TYR A 115 -0.91 -10.57 -39.68
N ALA A 116 -0.36 -11.54 -38.92
CA ALA A 116 0.82 -12.31 -39.31
C ALA A 116 0.54 -13.21 -40.52
N GLU A 117 -0.59 -13.92 -40.54
CA GLU A 117 -1.03 -14.75 -41.67
C GLU A 117 -1.27 -13.92 -42.94
N VAL A 118 -1.79 -12.70 -42.82
CA VAL A 118 -1.93 -11.78 -43.96
C VAL A 118 -0.56 -11.33 -44.48
N THR A 119 0.41 -11.06 -43.61
CA THR A 119 1.76 -10.66 -44.06
C THR A 119 2.56 -11.78 -44.72
N GLU A 120 2.43 -13.03 -44.25
CA GLU A 120 3.09 -14.19 -44.88
C GLU A 120 2.56 -14.44 -46.30
N ASN A 121 1.23 -14.32 -46.51
CA ASN A 121 0.62 -14.47 -47.83
C ASN A 121 0.96 -13.31 -48.81
N ILE A 122 1.30 -12.12 -48.31
CA ILE A 122 1.73 -11.00 -49.16
C ILE A 122 3.18 -11.19 -49.64
N SER A 123 4.06 -11.81 -48.84
CA SER A 123 5.43 -12.13 -49.26
C SER A 123 5.51 -13.10 -50.44
N ASP A 124 4.50 -13.97 -50.61
CA ASP A 124 4.43 -14.94 -51.73
C ASP A 124 3.82 -14.36 -53.02
N LEU A 125 3.27 -13.13 -52.97
CA LEU A 125 2.65 -12.44 -54.11
C LEU A 125 3.56 -11.38 -54.76
N VAL A 126 4.81 -11.24 -54.31
CA VAL A 126 5.82 -10.28 -54.83
C VAL A 126 7.04 -10.98 -55.42
N LEU A 127 6.83 -12.10 -56.13
CA LEU A 127 7.84 -12.72 -57.00
C LEU A 127 7.42 -12.66 -58.47
#